data_AF-A0A6P5G526-F1
#
_entry.id   AF-A0A6P5G526-F1
#
_cell.length_a   1.000
_cell.length_b   1.000
_cell.length_c   1.000
_cell.angle_alpha   90.00
_cell.angle_beta   90.00
_cell.angle_gamma   90.00
#
_symmetry.space_group_name_H-M   'P 1'
#
loop_
_entity.id
_entity.type
_entity.pdbx_description
1 polymer ?
#
loop_
_entity_poly.entity_id
_entity_poly.type
_entity_poly.pdbx_seq_one_letter_code
_entity_poly.pdbx_strand_id
1 'polypeptide(L)'
;MRHGDRHDGENEFAEMEYMNVTVVTSNKPYAVHDGSNPFFDGRSAPKFNLTKDGVHSGHVQTKLQDPFCFVNGSTKGICEDGYTKEVTGLDGVRVLVATKAKANKDVTSPLDREFFISFLEVLNQRLHSGRFNFTSEFPYYREILYKPDFTNETRGRPVVFDMDMSAGDFLALIYLLKAPVEAIDLKGILVSGNGWANAATIDVVYDVLHMMGRDDIPVGLGNVTALGTPTLGCKYVRAIPQGSGGLIDSDTLYGLARTLPRSPRRYTAENSVKYGAPRNTDHPELRQPLAFEVWQSITEKRNPRDKITILTNGPLTNLANIIISDKNASSIIERVYIVGGHIIDGNGEKGNVFTVPSNKYAEFNLFLDPLAAKKVIESDIDITLVPLAAQRKVSSFRKFIQTLELSPKTPESSFASSLLKLMLNLKQKHKAYSHMDIFLGELLGAVLLVENSNLTPRTQLKPISVVADDETSTDGQIVTKNAHGKLVNILDHFDSESYYTRFANLLSNKKQSAVIGSFDEQKRMWSSNTPDKSFFL
;
A
#
# COMPACT_ATOMS: atom_id res chain seq x y z
N MET A 1 -27.26 7.14 16.16
CA MET A 1 -28.01 8.18 16.89
C MET A 1 -29.00 8.80 15.93
N ARG A 2 -30.23 8.29 15.90
CA ARG A 2 -31.35 8.89 15.16
C ARG A 2 -32.25 9.54 16.20
N HIS A 3 -31.99 10.82 16.46
CA HIS A 3 -32.90 11.86 16.94
C HIS A 3 -32.02 13.11 17.11
N GLY A 4 -31.66 13.70 15.97
CA GLY A 4 -31.38 15.14 15.95
C GLY A 4 -32.69 15.86 16.23
N ASP A 5 -32.61 17.00 16.90
CA ASP A 5 -33.71 17.91 17.23
C ASP A 5 -34.33 17.73 18.63
N ARG A 6 -33.49 17.63 19.66
CA ARG A 6 -33.77 18.39 20.90
C ARG A 6 -32.84 19.60 20.92
N HIS A 7 -33.41 20.80 20.84
CA HIS A 7 -32.70 22.09 20.79
C HIS A 7 -32.12 22.52 22.15
N ASP A 8 -32.21 21.65 23.15
CA ASP A 8 -32.05 21.92 24.57
C ASP A 8 -30.67 21.47 25.10
N GLY A 9 -29.87 20.76 24.30
CA GLY A 9 -28.60 20.18 24.73
C GLY A 9 -28.72 18.91 25.57
N GLU A 10 -29.90 18.29 25.64
CA GLU A 10 -30.08 17.01 26.35
C GLU A 10 -29.55 15.82 25.55
N ASN A 11 -28.88 14.88 26.22
CA ASN A 11 -28.51 13.57 25.66
C ASN A 11 -29.32 12.45 26.34
N GLU A 12 -29.78 11.48 25.55
CA GLU A 12 -30.60 10.36 26.03
C GLU A 12 -29.87 9.47 27.04
N PHE A 13 -28.53 9.36 26.94
CA PHE A 13 -27.70 8.42 27.67
C PHE A 13 -26.67 9.06 28.60
N ALA A 14 -26.52 10.39 28.55
CA ALA A 14 -25.54 11.12 29.34
C ALA A 14 -26.10 12.40 29.96
N GLU A 15 -25.57 12.74 31.13
CA GLU A 15 -25.63 14.07 31.74
C GLU A 15 -24.69 14.99 30.93
N MET A 16 -25.20 16.15 30.53
CA MET A 16 -24.48 17.11 29.67
C MET A 16 -24.23 18.40 30.45
N GLU A 17 -23.00 18.89 30.43
CA GLU A 17 -22.60 20.13 31.10
C GLU A 17 -21.82 21.03 30.16
N TYR A 18 -22.08 22.34 30.21
CA TYR A 18 -21.25 23.30 29.48
C TYR A 18 -19.95 23.52 30.24
N MET A 19 -18.84 23.10 29.65
CA MET A 19 -17.50 23.27 30.19
C MET A 19 -16.67 24.19 29.29
N ASN A 20 -15.79 24.98 29.89
CA ASN A 20 -14.80 25.74 29.14
C ASN A 20 -13.54 24.88 29.00
N VAL A 21 -13.30 24.35 27.80
CA VAL A 21 -12.19 23.44 27.54
C VAL A 21 -11.20 24.06 26.57
N THR A 22 -9.93 23.70 26.71
CA THR A 22 -8.89 24.00 25.73
C THR A 22 -7.98 22.79 25.53
N VAL A 23 -7.29 22.77 24.39
CA VAL A 23 -6.26 21.76 24.11
C VAL A 23 -4.93 22.33 24.56
N VAL A 24 -4.38 21.80 25.66
CA VAL A 24 -3.08 22.22 26.18
C VAL A 24 -1.98 21.71 25.25
N THR A 25 -1.24 22.64 24.68
CA THR A 25 -0.20 22.41 23.67
C THR A 25 1.20 22.69 24.18
N SER A 26 1.37 22.86 25.50
CA SER A 26 2.66 23.19 26.11
C SER A 26 2.79 22.55 27.49
N ASN A 27 4.03 22.42 27.95
CA ASN A 27 4.42 21.79 29.19
C ASN A 27 4.69 22.82 30.29
N LYS A 28 4.47 22.43 31.55
CA LYS A 28 4.81 23.28 32.70
C LYS A 28 6.32 23.45 32.82
N PRO A 29 6.81 24.61 33.33
CA PRO A 29 6.04 25.76 33.81
C PRO A 29 5.53 26.64 32.65
N TYR A 30 4.28 27.10 32.73
CA TYR A 30 3.56 27.81 31.66
C TYR A 30 3.97 29.28 31.44
N ALA A 31 5.19 29.66 31.83
CA ALA A 31 5.75 31.00 31.64
C ALA A 31 7.22 30.94 31.20
N VAL A 32 7.71 29.75 30.86
CA VAL A 32 9.09 29.56 30.41
C VAL A 32 9.18 29.91 28.93
N HIS A 33 9.98 30.94 28.63
CA HIS A 33 10.30 31.36 27.28
C HIS A 33 11.69 30.86 26.90
N ASP A 34 11.76 29.63 26.40
CA ASP A 34 13.00 28.98 25.94
C ASP A 34 13.12 28.94 24.40
N GLY A 35 12.21 29.62 23.70
CA GLY A 35 12.14 29.67 22.24
C GLY A 35 11.45 28.46 21.59
N SER A 36 11.04 27.45 22.37
CA SER A 36 10.41 26.24 21.80
C SER A 36 8.98 26.47 21.30
N ASN A 37 8.30 27.49 21.82
CA ASN A 37 6.86 27.67 21.63
C ASN A 37 6.52 28.69 20.52
N PRO A 38 6.06 28.24 19.34
CA PRO A 38 5.85 29.11 18.17
C PRO A 38 4.65 30.06 18.30
N PHE A 39 3.79 29.88 19.31
CA PHE A 39 2.70 30.81 19.59
C PHE A 39 3.19 32.11 20.23
N PHE A 40 4.33 32.08 20.92
CA PHE A 40 4.87 33.20 21.68
C PHE A 40 6.24 33.66 21.17
N ASP A 41 7.11 32.74 20.76
CA ASP A 41 8.49 33.04 20.39
C ASP A 41 8.61 33.96 19.16
N GLY A 42 9.53 34.92 19.24
CA GLY A 42 9.82 35.88 18.17
C GLY A 42 8.67 36.82 17.78
N ARG A 43 7.61 36.94 18.59
CA ARG A 43 6.40 37.71 18.27
C ARG A 43 6.16 38.88 19.23
N SER A 44 5.70 40.00 18.68
CA SER A 44 5.24 41.16 19.48
C SER A 44 3.92 40.88 20.21
N ALA A 45 3.05 40.04 19.63
CA ALA A 45 1.79 39.57 20.22
C ALA A 45 1.61 38.06 19.99
N PRO A 46 1.06 37.30 20.97
CA PRO A 46 0.82 35.86 20.83
C PRO A 46 -0.13 35.52 19.67
N LYS A 47 0.10 34.38 19.02
CA LYS A 47 -0.82 33.86 18.00
C LYS A 47 -2.16 33.50 18.65
N PHE A 48 -3.26 33.71 17.92
CA PHE A 48 -4.64 33.45 18.39
C PHE A 48 -5.05 34.23 19.64
N ASN A 49 -4.34 35.32 19.96
CA ASN A 49 -4.63 36.15 21.14
C ASN A 49 -4.53 35.37 22.47
N LEU A 50 -3.70 34.30 22.49
CA LEU A 50 -3.51 33.47 23.67
C LEU A 50 -2.91 34.26 24.83
N THR A 51 -3.33 33.89 26.04
CA THR A 51 -2.88 34.53 27.27
C THR A 51 -1.40 34.23 27.52
N LYS A 52 -0.58 35.29 27.70
CA LYS A 52 0.80 35.15 28.17
C LYS A 52 0.77 34.60 29.61
N ASP A 53 1.64 33.66 29.91
CA ASP A 53 1.65 32.89 31.16
C ASP A 53 0.43 31.95 31.35
N GLY A 54 -0.41 31.82 30.31
CA GLY A 54 -1.54 30.90 30.23
C GLY A 54 -1.11 29.46 29.90
N VAL A 55 -2.04 28.51 29.92
CA VAL A 55 -1.74 27.07 29.77
C VAL A 55 -1.07 26.69 28.43
N HIS A 56 -1.05 27.59 27.46
CA HIS A 56 -0.37 27.41 26.18
C HIS A 56 1.03 28.03 26.14
N SER A 57 1.49 28.71 27.20
CA SER A 57 2.70 29.56 27.25
C SER A 57 3.91 28.87 27.91
N GLY A 58 4.01 27.54 27.81
CA GLY A 58 5.15 26.76 28.31
C GLY A 58 6.05 26.19 27.21
N HIS A 59 6.93 25.24 27.60
CA HIS A 59 7.80 24.52 26.68
C HIS A 59 7.00 23.63 25.73
N VAL A 60 7.35 23.59 24.44
CA VAL A 60 6.76 22.65 23.47
C VAL A 60 7.83 21.66 23.06
N GLN A 61 7.54 20.36 23.17
CA GLN A 61 8.51 19.34 22.82
C GLN A 61 8.97 19.49 21.37
N THR A 62 10.25 19.76 21.15
CA THR A 62 10.80 20.04 19.82
C THR A 62 11.29 18.79 19.09
N LYS A 63 11.59 17.72 19.84
CA LYS A 63 12.10 16.43 19.33
C LYS A 63 11.84 15.29 20.30
N LEU A 64 11.93 14.03 19.83
CA LEU A 64 11.72 12.84 20.66
C LEU A 64 12.68 12.75 21.87
N GLN A 65 13.92 13.22 21.70
CA GLN A 65 14.95 13.29 22.75
C GLN A 65 15.11 14.71 23.30
N ASP A 66 14.00 15.44 23.47
CA ASP A 66 14.05 16.81 24.02
C ASP A 66 14.54 16.78 25.47
N PRO A 67 15.71 17.35 25.79
CA PRO A 67 16.29 17.28 27.14
C PRO A 67 15.35 17.82 28.22
N PHE A 68 14.47 18.77 27.88
CA PHE A 68 13.47 19.30 28.80
C PHE A 68 12.50 18.20 29.27
N CYS A 69 12.18 17.25 28.39
CA CYS A 69 11.21 16.20 28.66
C CYS A 69 11.79 14.99 29.42
N PHE A 70 13.10 14.96 29.69
CA PHE A 70 13.75 13.85 30.41
C PHE A 70 14.23 14.25 31.81
N VAL A 71 14.08 13.32 32.75
CA VAL A 71 14.66 13.42 34.09
C VAL A 71 15.73 12.35 34.23
N ASN A 72 16.96 12.77 34.55
CA ASN A 72 18.08 11.84 34.76
C ASN A 72 17.73 10.79 35.82
N GLY A 73 17.79 9.51 35.45
CA GLY A 73 17.47 8.38 36.33
C GLY A 73 16.00 7.91 36.33
N SER A 74 15.13 8.54 35.53
CA SER A 74 13.73 8.12 35.34
C SER A 74 13.51 7.54 33.94
N THR A 75 12.73 6.47 33.83
CA THR A 75 12.22 5.95 32.55
C THR A 75 10.95 6.67 32.07
N LYS A 76 10.38 7.55 32.90
CA LYS A 76 9.17 8.32 32.61
C LYS A 76 9.55 9.79 32.33
N GLY A 77 9.17 10.29 31.15
CA GLY A 77 9.31 11.69 30.78
C GLY A 77 8.31 12.60 31.49
N ILE A 78 8.55 13.92 31.43
CA ILE A 78 7.73 14.94 32.14
C ILE A 78 6.84 15.77 31.22
N CYS A 79 6.96 15.61 29.90
CA CYS A 79 6.14 16.33 28.93
C CYS A 79 4.83 15.59 28.66
N GLU A 80 3.74 16.36 28.61
CA GLU A 80 2.37 15.92 28.33
C GLU A 80 1.75 16.94 27.35
N ASP A 81 2.08 16.87 26.06
CA ASP A 81 1.50 17.78 25.06
C ASP A 81 0.26 17.18 24.37
N GLY A 82 -0.73 18.01 24.05
CA GLY A 82 -1.88 17.63 23.21
C GLY A 82 -3.07 17.05 23.96
N TYR A 83 -3.26 17.39 25.22
CA TYR A 83 -4.40 16.92 26.04
C TYR A 83 -5.45 18.01 26.25
N THR A 84 -6.70 17.60 26.43
CA THR A 84 -7.81 18.53 26.74
C THR A 84 -7.85 18.80 28.24
N LYS A 85 -8.04 20.07 28.61
CA LYS A 85 -8.18 20.49 30.00
C LYS A 85 -9.28 21.52 30.15
N GLU A 86 -10.03 21.44 31.25
CA GLU A 86 -10.93 22.51 31.66
C GLU A 86 -10.12 23.73 32.13
N VAL A 87 -10.53 24.92 31.68
CA VAL A 87 -9.88 26.19 31.98
C VAL A 87 -10.91 27.27 32.29
N THR A 88 -10.54 28.22 33.15
CA THR A 88 -11.39 29.34 33.55
C THR A 88 -11.07 30.64 32.80
N GLY A 89 -10.05 30.64 31.94
CA GLY A 89 -9.57 31.82 31.21
C GLY A 89 -10.11 31.96 29.78
N LEU A 90 -9.71 33.05 29.12
CA LEU A 90 -10.10 33.39 27.74
C LEU A 90 -9.59 32.40 26.68
N ASP A 91 -8.62 31.56 27.05
CA ASP A 91 -8.04 30.55 26.17
C ASP A 91 -8.96 29.31 25.99
N GLY A 92 -10.09 29.25 26.72
CA GLY A 92 -11.07 28.16 26.64
C GLY A 92 -12.21 28.43 25.66
N VAL A 93 -12.70 27.38 25.03
CA VAL A 93 -13.95 27.39 24.26
C VAL A 93 -15.04 26.72 25.09
N ARG A 94 -16.21 27.36 25.16
CA ARG A 94 -17.38 26.79 25.84
C ARG A 94 -18.00 25.70 24.97
N VAL A 95 -17.94 24.46 25.44
CA VAL A 95 -18.45 23.28 24.73
C VAL A 95 -19.40 22.53 25.64
N LEU A 96 -20.45 21.94 25.05
CA LEU A 96 -21.35 21.03 25.77
C LEU A 96 -20.72 19.63 25.83
N VAL A 97 -20.39 19.16 27.02
CA VAL A 97 -19.63 17.93 27.27
C VAL A 97 -20.51 16.91 27.99
N ALA A 98 -20.45 15.64 27.57
CA ALA A 98 -21.05 14.54 28.29
C ALA A 98 -20.17 14.17 29.50
N THR A 99 -20.58 14.55 30.71
CA THR A 99 -19.77 14.39 31.93
C THR A 99 -19.99 13.04 32.60
N LYS A 100 -21.18 12.45 32.46
CA LYS A 100 -21.54 11.21 33.11
C LYS A 100 -22.57 10.42 32.33
N ALA A 101 -22.39 9.11 32.22
CA ALA A 101 -23.43 8.24 31.68
C ALA A 101 -24.60 8.11 32.67
N LYS A 102 -25.83 8.24 32.18
CA LYS A 102 -27.04 8.08 32.99
C LYS A 102 -27.14 6.65 33.54
N ALA A 103 -27.54 6.55 34.81
CA ALA A 103 -27.81 5.26 35.44
C ALA A 103 -28.95 4.54 34.71
N ASN A 104 -28.93 3.21 34.76
CA ASN A 104 -30.03 2.42 34.25
C ASN A 104 -31.31 2.75 35.02
N LYS A 105 -32.42 2.99 34.31
CA LYS A 105 -33.73 3.22 34.93
C LYS A 105 -34.28 1.97 35.61
N ASP A 106 -33.90 0.79 35.12
CA ASP A 106 -34.22 -0.49 35.76
C ASP A 106 -33.19 -0.81 36.85
N VAL A 107 -33.57 -0.55 38.10
CA VAL A 107 -32.75 -0.82 39.30
C VAL A 107 -32.53 -2.31 39.57
N THR A 108 -33.26 -3.20 38.90
CA THR A 108 -33.10 -4.65 39.03
C THR A 108 -32.17 -5.26 37.98
N SER A 109 -31.83 -4.48 36.96
CA SER A 109 -30.91 -4.90 35.92
C SER A 109 -29.49 -5.08 36.47
N PRO A 110 -28.76 -6.13 36.07
CA PRO A 110 -27.33 -6.25 36.39
C PRO A 110 -26.46 -5.21 35.65
N LEU A 111 -27.03 -4.48 34.69
CA LEU A 111 -26.36 -3.44 33.93
C LEU A 111 -26.62 -2.08 34.57
N ASP A 112 -25.55 -1.33 34.81
CA ASP A 112 -25.60 -0.13 35.64
C ASP A 112 -25.82 1.18 34.85
N ARG A 113 -25.82 1.14 33.52
CA ARG A 113 -26.02 2.30 32.63
C ARG A 113 -27.08 2.05 31.57
N GLU A 114 -27.92 3.06 31.33
CA GLU A 114 -29.04 3.03 30.36
C GLU A 114 -28.58 2.66 28.94
N PHE A 115 -27.39 3.14 28.54
CA PHE A 115 -26.80 2.86 27.23
C PHE A 115 -26.66 1.37 26.94
N PHE A 116 -26.29 0.55 27.95
CA PHE A 116 -26.03 -0.87 27.72
C PHE A 116 -27.29 -1.64 27.34
N ILE A 117 -28.43 -1.32 27.94
CA ILE A 117 -29.71 -1.95 27.58
C ILE A 117 -30.09 -1.58 26.15
N SER A 118 -30.10 -0.29 25.81
CA SER A 118 -30.43 0.16 24.46
C SER A 118 -29.50 -0.45 23.40
N PHE A 119 -28.20 -0.54 23.72
CA PHE A 119 -27.22 -1.19 22.86
C PHE A 119 -27.51 -2.69 22.67
N LEU A 120 -27.76 -3.44 23.75
CA LEU A 120 -28.07 -4.86 23.68
C LEU A 120 -29.43 -5.14 23.02
N GLU A 121 -30.43 -4.28 23.23
CA GLU A 121 -31.72 -4.36 22.53
C GLU A 121 -31.52 -4.23 21.02
N VAL A 122 -30.76 -3.23 20.56
CA VAL A 122 -30.45 -3.07 19.13
C VAL A 122 -29.73 -4.29 18.58
N LEU A 123 -28.76 -4.87 19.30
CA LEU A 123 -28.05 -6.07 18.85
C LEU A 123 -28.94 -7.33 18.82
N ASN A 124 -29.87 -7.46 19.75
CA ASN A 124 -30.71 -8.66 19.90
C ASN A 124 -32.03 -8.59 19.11
N GLN A 125 -32.37 -7.44 18.52
CA GLN A 125 -33.50 -7.34 17.59
C GLN A 125 -33.29 -8.29 16.40
N ARG A 126 -34.27 -9.16 16.11
CA ARG A 126 -34.21 -10.10 14.96
C ARG A 126 -34.01 -9.42 13.59
N LEU A 127 -34.36 -8.15 13.46
CA LEU A 127 -34.12 -7.35 12.26
C LEU A 127 -32.64 -6.95 12.11
N HIS A 128 -31.88 -7.00 13.21
CA HIS A 128 -30.47 -6.61 13.33
C HIS A 128 -29.55 -7.78 13.66
N SER A 129 -30.10 -8.95 14.02
CA SER A 129 -29.33 -10.19 14.09
C SER A 129 -28.64 -10.42 12.75
N GLY A 130 -27.31 -10.52 12.79
CA GLY A 130 -26.50 -10.72 11.60
C GLY A 130 -27.01 -11.94 10.83
N ARG A 131 -27.56 -11.72 9.63
CA ARG A 131 -27.97 -12.79 8.70
C ARG A 131 -26.77 -13.51 8.08
N PHE A 132 -25.57 -13.25 8.55
CA PHE A 132 -24.33 -13.70 7.96
C PHE A 132 -23.88 -15.03 8.55
N ASN A 133 -24.71 -16.07 8.40
CA ASN A 133 -24.11 -17.40 8.28
C ASN A 133 -23.85 -17.61 6.79
N PHE A 134 -22.59 -17.48 6.36
CA PHE A 134 -22.20 -17.62 4.95
C PHE A 134 -22.67 -18.96 4.37
N THR A 135 -22.67 -20.02 5.19
CA THR A 135 -23.17 -21.35 4.84
C THR A 135 -24.70 -21.40 4.71
N SER A 136 -25.44 -20.48 5.34
CA SER A 136 -26.89 -20.35 5.16
C SER A 136 -27.27 -19.62 3.86
N GLU A 137 -26.43 -18.68 3.42
CA GLU A 137 -26.62 -17.97 2.15
C GLU A 137 -26.13 -18.83 0.97
N PHE A 138 -25.07 -19.61 1.20
CA PHE A 138 -24.41 -20.44 0.20
C PHE A 138 -24.26 -21.89 0.70
N PRO A 139 -25.26 -22.77 0.46
CA PRO A 139 -25.29 -24.13 1.00
C PRO A 139 -24.13 -25.03 0.58
N TYR A 140 -23.46 -24.70 -0.53
CA TYR A 140 -22.35 -25.47 -1.09
C TYR A 140 -21.00 -24.75 -0.94
N TYR A 141 -20.91 -23.72 -0.08
CA TYR A 141 -19.65 -23.04 0.20
C TYR A 141 -18.58 -24.00 0.71
N ARG A 142 -17.37 -23.89 0.15
CA ARG A 142 -16.16 -24.63 0.57
C ARG A 142 -14.93 -23.74 0.41
N GLU A 143 -13.98 -23.91 1.31
CA GLU A 143 -12.65 -23.31 1.20
C GLU A 143 -11.79 -24.16 0.26
N ILE A 144 -11.71 -23.75 -1.01
CA ILE A 144 -10.97 -24.47 -2.07
C ILE A 144 -9.76 -23.63 -2.49
N LEU A 145 -8.60 -24.25 -2.61
CA LEU A 145 -7.40 -23.63 -3.18
C LEU A 145 -7.15 -24.19 -4.59
N TYR A 146 -6.90 -23.31 -5.55
CA TYR A 146 -6.57 -23.69 -6.92
C TYR A 146 -5.05 -23.63 -7.11
N LYS A 147 -4.42 -24.80 -7.22
CA LYS A 147 -2.98 -24.94 -7.41
C LYS A 147 -2.70 -25.80 -8.64
N PRO A 148 -1.83 -25.35 -9.56
CA PRO A 148 -1.44 -26.13 -10.72
C PRO A 148 -0.48 -27.26 -10.32
N ASP A 149 -0.46 -28.34 -11.11
CA ASP A 149 0.51 -29.42 -10.99
C ASP A 149 1.57 -29.30 -12.10
N PHE A 150 2.78 -28.89 -11.71
CA PHE A 150 3.89 -28.70 -12.64
C PHE A 150 4.86 -29.90 -12.69
N THR A 151 4.48 -31.08 -12.19
CA THR A 151 5.39 -32.24 -12.10
C THR A 151 6.04 -32.64 -13.42
N ASN A 152 5.36 -32.46 -14.56
CA ASN A 152 5.84 -32.81 -15.89
C ASN A 152 6.09 -31.60 -16.81
N GLU A 153 6.06 -30.38 -16.29
CA GLU A 153 6.25 -29.17 -17.08
C GLU A 153 7.67 -28.61 -16.93
N THR A 154 8.25 -28.20 -18.05
CA THR A 154 9.50 -27.43 -18.04
C THR A 154 9.23 -26.02 -17.57
N ARG A 155 9.86 -25.60 -16.48
CA ARG A 155 9.69 -24.26 -15.93
C ARG A 155 10.72 -23.30 -16.51
N GLY A 156 10.26 -22.09 -16.81
CA GLY A 156 11.07 -21.01 -17.35
C GLY A 156 11.95 -20.34 -16.29
N ARG A 157 12.35 -19.11 -16.58
CA ARG A 157 13.21 -18.34 -15.69
C ARG A 157 12.48 -18.06 -14.35
N PRO A 158 13.09 -18.35 -13.19
CA PRO A 158 12.50 -18.00 -11.90
C PRO A 158 12.39 -16.48 -11.73
N VAL A 159 11.18 -16.02 -11.41
CA VAL A 159 10.89 -14.60 -11.21
C VAL A 159 10.28 -14.36 -9.84
N VAL A 160 10.72 -13.31 -9.16
CA VAL A 160 10.04 -12.72 -8.01
C VAL A 160 9.52 -11.34 -8.40
N PHE A 161 8.26 -11.06 -8.08
CA PHE A 161 7.65 -9.76 -8.35
C PHE A 161 7.48 -8.97 -7.05
N ASP A 162 8.18 -7.83 -6.95
CA ASP A 162 8.08 -6.89 -5.82
C ASP A 162 7.20 -5.71 -6.25
N MET A 163 6.06 -5.54 -5.61
CA MET A 163 4.98 -4.64 -6.02
C MET A 163 4.48 -3.82 -4.84
N ASP A 164 3.86 -2.67 -5.10
CA ASP A 164 3.25 -1.83 -4.06
C ASP A 164 1.73 -1.71 -4.14
N MET A 165 1.12 -2.63 -4.90
CA MET A 165 -0.32 -2.85 -4.99
C MET A 165 -1.08 -1.66 -5.59
N SER A 166 -0.41 -0.88 -6.44
CA SER A 166 -1.09 0.04 -7.35
C SER A 166 -2.01 -0.71 -8.34
N ALA A 167 -2.90 0.00 -9.02
CA ALA A 167 -3.65 -0.60 -10.13
C ALA A 167 -2.77 -1.09 -11.29
N GLY A 168 -1.64 -0.43 -11.55
CA GLY A 168 -0.67 -0.85 -12.55
C GLY A 168 -0.03 -2.19 -12.19
N ASP A 169 0.27 -2.40 -10.91
CA ASP A 169 0.82 -3.64 -10.41
C ASP A 169 -0.13 -4.81 -10.51
N PHE A 170 -1.41 -4.62 -10.22
CA PHE A 170 -2.39 -5.69 -10.41
C PHE A 170 -2.54 -6.09 -11.89
N LEU A 171 -2.47 -5.12 -12.81
CA LEU A 171 -2.45 -5.42 -14.24
C LEU A 171 -1.14 -6.11 -14.67
N ALA A 172 0.00 -5.73 -14.09
CA ALA A 172 1.29 -6.36 -14.33
C ALA A 172 1.32 -7.81 -13.79
N LEU A 173 0.76 -8.03 -12.60
CA LEU A 173 0.59 -9.35 -12.01
C LEU A 173 -0.28 -10.25 -12.90
N ILE A 174 -1.44 -9.76 -13.35
CA ILE A 174 -2.29 -10.49 -14.30
C ILE A 174 -1.48 -10.82 -15.57
N TYR A 175 -0.73 -9.87 -16.11
CA TYR A 175 0.10 -10.10 -17.29
C TYR A 175 1.17 -11.19 -17.08
N LEU A 176 1.86 -11.18 -15.94
CA LEU A 176 2.83 -12.23 -15.57
C LEU A 176 2.17 -13.60 -15.39
N LEU A 177 0.97 -13.66 -14.80
CA LEU A 177 0.22 -14.90 -14.61
C LEU A 177 -0.35 -15.47 -15.93
N LYS A 178 -0.47 -14.64 -16.98
CA LYS A 178 -0.85 -15.06 -18.34
C LYS A 178 0.33 -15.58 -19.16
N ALA A 179 1.57 -15.31 -18.71
CA ALA A 179 2.77 -15.68 -19.43
C ALA A 179 3.02 -17.19 -19.33
N PRO A 180 3.37 -17.87 -20.45
CA PRO A 180 3.69 -19.30 -20.43
C PRO A 180 4.68 -19.64 -19.31
N VAL A 181 4.40 -20.69 -18.52
CA VAL A 181 5.22 -21.06 -17.36
C VAL A 181 6.63 -21.48 -17.80
N GLU A 182 6.75 -21.97 -19.04
CA GLU A 182 7.99 -22.32 -19.70
C GLU A 182 8.85 -21.10 -20.05
N ALA A 183 8.25 -19.90 -20.13
CA ALA A 183 8.96 -18.64 -20.29
C ALA A 183 9.33 -18.04 -18.93
N ILE A 184 8.36 -17.95 -18.02
CA ILE A 184 8.51 -17.33 -16.70
C ILE A 184 7.85 -18.19 -15.63
N ASP A 185 8.63 -18.52 -14.61
CA ASP A 185 8.13 -19.20 -13.42
C ASP A 185 8.06 -18.20 -12.27
N LEU A 186 6.88 -17.61 -12.06
CA LEU A 186 6.64 -16.68 -10.95
C LEU A 186 6.66 -17.45 -9.63
N LYS A 187 7.74 -17.28 -8.85
CA LYS A 187 8.03 -18.01 -7.61
C LYS A 187 7.41 -17.39 -6.37
N GLY A 188 7.14 -16.09 -6.39
CA GLY A 188 6.61 -15.37 -5.24
C GLY A 188 6.37 -13.90 -5.52
N ILE A 189 5.57 -13.30 -4.65
CA ILE A 189 5.23 -11.89 -4.68
C ILE A 189 5.68 -11.26 -3.36
N LEU A 190 6.44 -10.18 -3.44
CA LEU A 190 6.81 -9.34 -2.30
C LEU A 190 5.98 -8.06 -2.40
N VAL A 191 5.37 -7.66 -1.29
CA VAL A 191 4.51 -6.47 -1.24
C VAL A 191 5.22 -5.40 -0.45
N SER A 192 5.42 -4.23 -1.04
CA SER A 192 5.95 -3.05 -0.36
C SER A 192 4.84 -2.34 0.39
N GLY A 193 4.89 -2.36 1.73
CA GLY A 193 3.86 -1.73 2.57
C GLY A 193 3.95 -0.21 2.62
N ASN A 194 4.98 0.40 2.04
CA ASN A 194 5.22 1.84 1.99
C ASN A 194 4.95 2.47 0.61
N GLY A 195 4.17 1.81 -0.26
CA GLY A 195 3.78 2.36 -1.56
C GLY A 195 2.28 2.64 -1.71
N TRP A 196 1.74 2.45 -2.91
CA TRP A 196 0.43 3.00 -3.33
C TRP A 196 -0.82 2.37 -2.69
N ALA A 197 -0.70 1.33 -1.87
CA ALA A 197 -1.81 0.78 -1.10
C ALA A 197 -1.39 0.33 0.31
N ASN A 198 -2.37 0.18 1.19
CA ASN A 198 -2.17 -0.29 2.57
C ASN A 198 -1.96 -1.82 2.62
N ALA A 199 -1.35 -2.30 3.69
CA ALA A 199 -1.04 -3.72 3.88
C ALA A 199 -2.26 -4.67 3.76
N ALA A 200 -3.45 -4.20 4.14
CA ALA A 200 -4.69 -4.99 4.04
C ALA A 200 -5.07 -5.35 2.59
N THR A 201 -4.56 -4.60 1.61
CA THR A 201 -4.81 -4.81 0.17
C THR A 201 -4.20 -6.11 -0.37
N ILE A 202 -3.37 -6.80 0.43
CA ILE A 202 -2.89 -8.15 0.13
C ILE A 202 -4.04 -9.13 -0.16
N ASP A 203 -5.22 -8.95 0.42
CA ASP A 203 -6.40 -9.77 0.11
C ASP A 203 -6.76 -9.73 -1.38
N VAL A 204 -6.55 -8.59 -2.03
CA VAL A 204 -6.78 -8.43 -3.48
C VAL A 204 -5.72 -9.20 -4.28
N VAL A 205 -4.48 -9.29 -3.79
CA VAL A 205 -3.44 -10.13 -4.40
C VAL A 205 -3.85 -11.59 -4.34
N TYR A 206 -4.37 -12.05 -3.20
CA TYR A 206 -4.90 -13.41 -3.07
C TYR A 206 -6.12 -13.65 -3.97
N ASP A 207 -7.04 -12.70 -4.06
CA ASP A 207 -8.22 -12.81 -4.93
C ASP A 207 -7.82 -12.89 -6.43
N VAL A 208 -6.78 -12.16 -6.86
CA VAL A 208 -6.22 -12.29 -8.24
C VAL A 208 -5.51 -13.62 -8.45
N LEU A 209 -4.69 -14.07 -7.50
CA LEU A 209 -4.04 -15.38 -7.59
C LEU A 209 -5.08 -16.51 -7.65
N HIS A 210 -6.13 -16.42 -6.84
CA HIS A 210 -7.22 -17.37 -6.82
C HIS A 210 -8.02 -17.38 -8.13
N MET A 211 -8.32 -16.19 -8.68
CA MET A 211 -8.91 -16.03 -10.02
C MET A 211 -8.09 -16.79 -11.09
N MET A 212 -6.77 -16.63 -11.06
CA MET A 212 -5.84 -17.20 -12.04
C MET A 212 -5.42 -18.65 -11.73
N GLY A 213 -5.94 -19.26 -10.66
CA GLY A 213 -5.61 -20.64 -10.29
C GLY A 213 -4.18 -20.83 -9.79
N ARG A 214 -3.61 -19.81 -9.13
CA ARG A 214 -2.21 -19.74 -8.67
C ARG A 214 -2.10 -19.52 -7.16
N ASP A 215 -2.93 -20.21 -6.39
CA ASP A 215 -2.86 -20.22 -4.91
C ASP A 215 -1.57 -20.89 -4.38
N ASP A 216 -0.72 -21.44 -5.26
CA ASP A 216 0.61 -21.96 -4.95
C ASP A 216 1.63 -20.85 -4.67
N ILE A 217 1.42 -19.63 -5.21
CA ILE A 217 2.39 -18.54 -5.12
C ILE A 217 2.38 -17.92 -3.71
N PRO A 218 3.51 -17.93 -2.97
CA PRO A 218 3.64 -17.26 -1.69
C PRO A 218 3.65 -15.74 -1.86
N VAL A 219 3.03 -15.03 -0.91
CA VAL A 219 2.97 -13.57 -0.88
C VAL A 219 3.51 -13.10 0.47
N GLY A 220 4.48 -12.18 0.46
CA GLY A 220 5.14 -11.67 1.66
C GLY A 220 4.96 -10.17 1.84
N LEU A 221 4.59 -9.72 3.04
CA LEU A 221 4.44 -8.31 3.37
C LEU A 221 5.78 -7.70 3.83
N GLY A 222 6.16 -6.61 3.17
CA GLY A 222 7.31 -5.78 3.49
C GLY A 222 7.07 -4.77 4.59
N ASN A 223 8.08 -3.93 4.84
CA ASN A 223 7.94 -2.83 5.78
C ASN A 223 6.93 -1.80 5.27
N VAL A 224 6.19 -1.19 6.20
CA VAL A 224 5.24 -0.10 5.94
C VAL A 224 5.87 1.29 5.96
N THR A 225 7.17 1.36 6.22
CA THR A 225 7.96 2.60 6.26
C THR A 225 9.24 2.44 5.45
N ALA A 226 9.78 3.57 5.00
CA ALA A 226 11.07 3.63 4.31
C ALA A 226 12.21 3.19 5.23
N LEU A 227 13.28 2.67 4.64
CA LEU A 227 14.48 2.26 5.34
C LEU A 227 15.08 3.42 6.14
N GLY A 228 15.51 3.14 7.38
CA GLY A 228 16.15 4.13 8.25
C GLY A 228 15.20 5.16 8.88
N THR A 229 13.91 5.13 8.55
CA THR A 229 12.92 5.96 9.26
C THR A 229 12.55 5.31 10.60
N PRO A 230 12.40 6.08 11.70
CA PRO A 230 11.91 5.56 12.98
C PRO A 230 10.55 4.88 12.78
N THR A 231 10.17 3.97 13.68
CA THR A 231 8.93 3.19 13.67
C THR A 231 7.60 4.00 13.66
N LEU A 232 7.66 5.33 13.53
CA LEU A 232 6.52 6.27 13.38
C LEU A 232 6.66 7.21 12.16
N GLY A 233 7.73 7.08 11.36
CA GLY A 233 8.12 8.02 10.32
C GLY A 233 7.43 7.80 8.97
N CYS A 234 6.21 8.32 8.77
CA CYS A 234 5.51 8.26 7.48
C CYS A 234 5.93 9.40 6.51
N LYS A 235 7.17 9.91 6.59
CA LYS A 235 7.62 11.13 5.88
C LYS A 235 7.33 11.08 4.38
N TYR A 236 7.75 10.00 3.72
CA TYR A 236 7.63 9.85 2.27
C TYR A 236 6.25 9.35 1.84
N VAL A 237 5.67 8.38 2.56
CA VAL A 237 4.34 7.80 2.27
C VAL A 237 3.24 8.87 2.28
N ARG A 238 3.38 9.94 3.08
CA ARG A 238 2.46 11.09 3.07
C ARG A 238 2.38 11.84 1.73
N ALA A 239 3.34 11.64 0.82
CA ALA A 239 3.24 12.16 -0.53
C ALA A 239 2.19 11.42 -1.37
N ILE A 240 1.79 10.21 -1.01
CA ILE A 240 0.68 9.54 -1.67
C ILE A 240 -0.63 10.16 -1.17
N PRO A 241 -1.53 10.64 -2.06
CA PRO A 241 -2.85 11.11 -1.64
C PRO A 241 -3.61 10.03 -0.87
N GLN A 242 -4.44 10.41 0.09
CA GLN A 242 -5.28 9.43 0.79
C GLN A 242 -6.40 8.88 -0.12
N GLY A 243 -6.91 9.69 -1.04
CA GLY A 243 -7.86 9.28 -2.07
C GLY A 243 -7.67 10.12 -3.33
N SER A 244 -8.63 10.09 -4.25
CA SER A 244 -8.53 10.70 -5.58
C SER A 244 -7.41 10.11 -6.44
N GLY A 245 -7.30 8.79 -6.48
CA GLY A 245 -6.22 8.05 -7.12
C GLY A 245 -5.02 7.81 -6.21
N GLY A 246 -5.26 7.76 -4.90
CA GLY A 246 -4.29 7.46 -3.86
C GLY A 246 -4.67 6.20 -3.05
N LEU A 247 -4.22 6.10 -1.80
CA LEU A 247 -4.31 4.86 -1.00
C LEU A 247 -5.69 4.18 -1.00
N ILE A 248 -6.76 4.91 -0.65
CA ILE A 248 -8.13 4.35 -0.54
C ILE A 248 -8.62 3.81 -1.89
N ASP A 249 -8.28 4.48 -2.98
CA ASP A 249 -8.69 4.05 -4.31
C ASP A 249 -7.89 2.82 -4.75
N SER A 250 -6.58 2.79 -4.51
CA SER A 250 -5.74 1.62 -4.77
C SER A 250 -6.18 0.40 -3.94
N ASP A 251 -6.51 0.60 -2.66
CA ASP A 251 -6.93 -0.46 -1.73
C ASP A 251 -8.15 -1.25 -2.24
N THR A 252 -8.99 -0.60 -3.03
CA THR A 252 -10.24 -1.19 -3.55
C THR A 252 -10.19 -1.46 -5.05
N LEU A 253 -9.05 -1.23 -5.70
CA LEU A 253 -8.93 -1.15 -7.16
C LEU A 253 -10.02 -0.26 -7.76
N TYR A 254 -10.16 0.94 -7.20
CA TYR A 254 -11.18 1.94 -7.53
C TYR A 254 -12.61 1.41 -7.35
N GLY A 255 -12.81 0.50 -6.41
CA GLY A 255 -14.06 -0.21 -6.15
C GLY A 255 -14.30 -1.45 -7.02
N LEU A 256 -13.36 -1.82 -7.89
CA LEU A 256 -13.47 -3.00 -8.76
C LEU A 256 -13.06 -4.31 -8.07
N ALA A 257 -12.31 -4.25 -6.96
CA ALA A 257 -11.88 -5.45 -6.23
C ALA A 257 -13.07 -6.33 -5.79
N ARG A 258 -14.26 -5.75 -5.58
CA ARG A 258 -15.50 -6.49 -5.26
C ARG A 258 -15.96 -7.47 -6.36
N THR A 259 -15.43 -7.34 -7.57
CA THR A 259 -15.78 -8.19 -8.71
C THR A 259 -14.88 -9.43 -8.79
N LEU A 260 -13.73 -9.41 -8.12
CA LEU A 260 -12.81 -10.54 -8.07
C LEU A 260 -13.39 -11.67 -7.21
N PRO A 261 -13.10 -12.93 -7.58
CA PRO A 261 -13.44 -14.07 -6.73
C PRO A 261 -12.71 -13.95 -5.38
N ARG A 262 -13.29 -14.54 -4.34
CA ARG A 262 -12.79 -14.50 -2.97
C ARG A 262 -11.93 -15.72 -2.70
N SER A 263 -10.64 -15.50 -2.53
CA SER A 263 -9.71 -16.54 -2.05
C SER A 263 -10.04 -16.95 -0.62
N PRO A 264 -9.86 -18.22 -0.24
CA PRO A 264 -9.80 -18.61 1.17
C PRO A 264 -8.58 -18.03 1.91
N ARG A 265 -7.55 -17.61 1.16
CA ARG A 265 -6.38 -16.92 1.73
C ARG A 265 -6.77 -15.50 2.12
N ARG A 266 -6.42 -15.11 3.34
CA ARG A 266 -6.69 -13.77 3.88
C ARG A 266 -5.48 -13.24 4.63
N TYR A 267 -5.38 -11.91 4.66
CA TYR A 267 -4.53 -11.18 5.56
C TYR A 267 -4.92 -11.57 6.99
N THR A 268 -4.01 -12.26 7.67
CA THR A 268 -4.34 -13.19 8.77
C THR A 268 -4.66 -12.51 10.11
N ALA A 269 -5.11 -11.25 10.11
CA ALA A 269 -5.71 -10.65 11.30
C ALA A 269 -6.86 -11.52 11.84
N GLU A 270 -7.56 -12.25 10.97
CA GLU A 270 -8.60 -13.21 11.32
C GLU A 270 -8.08 -14.47 12.04
N ASN A 271 -6.92 -15.02 11.67
CA ASN A 271 -6.32 -16.16 12.38
C ASN A 271 -5.88 -15.76 13.79
N SER A 272 -5.31 -14.56 13.95
CA SER A 272 -4.99 -14.02 15.27
C SER A 272 -6.24 -13.94 16.16
N VAL A 273 -7.38 -13.50 15.61
CA VAL A 273 -8.67 -13.48 16.34
C VAL A 273 -9.19 -14.89 16.63
N LYS A 274 -9.13 -15.81 15.67
CA LYS A 274 -9.60 -17.20 15.81
C LYS A 274 -8.87 -17.98 16.90
N TYR A 275 -7.58 -17.71 17.09
CA TYR A 275 -6.74 -18.39 18.09
C TYR A 275 -6.46 -17.53 19.33
N GLY A 276 -7.12 -16.38 19.48
CA GLY A 276 -6.95 -15.49 20.63
C GLY A 276 -5.55 -14.86 20.74
N ALA A 277 -4.78 -14.86 19.65
CA ALA A 277 -3.47 -14.24 19.60
C ALA A 277 -3.59 -12.72 19.42
N PRO A 278 -2.76 -11.91 20.09
CA PRO A 278 -2.65 -10.49 19.81
C PRO A 278 -2.40 -10.23 18.31
N ARG A 279 -2.96 -9.15 17.76
CA ARG A 279 -2.77 -8.77 16.34
C ARG A 279 -1.28 -8.54 15.96
N ASN A 280 -0.42 -8.38 16.96
CA ASN A 280 1.03 -8.24 16.85
C ASN A 280 1.78 -9.52 17.25
N THR A 281 1.17 -10.69 17.08
CA THR A 281 1.82 -11.97 17.36
C THR A 281 3.01 -12.22 16.42
N ASP A 282 4.13 -12.66 16.97
CA ASP A 282 5.32 -13.07 16.20
C ASP A 282 5.20 -14.48 15.63
N HIS A 283 4.13 -15.23 15.97
CA HIS A 283 3.91 -16.58 15.48
C HIS A 283 3.66 -16.59 13.95
N PRO A 284 4.59 -17.13 13.13
CA PRO A 284 4.50 -17.03 11.67
C PRO A 284 3.25 -17.67 11.07
N GLU A 285 2.67 -18.68 11.74
CA GLU A 285 1.44 -19.37 11.31
C GLU A 285 0.17 -18.51 11.48
N LEU A 286 0.24 -17.44 12.29
CA LEU A 286 -0.91 -16.63 12.69
C LEU A 286 -0.88 -15.22 12.09
N ARG A 287 0.24 -14.83 11.45
CA ARG A 287 0.43 -13.52 10.81
C ARG A 287 0.68 -13.67 9.30
N GLN A 288 0.55 -12.55 8.58
CA GLN A 288 0.95 -12.48 7.19
C GLN A 288 2.46 -12.80 7.10
N PRO A 289 2.89 -13.72 6.21
CA PRO A 289 4.31 -13.96 5.97
C PRO A 289 5.03 -12.66 5.61
N LEU A 290 6.24 -12.47 6.13
CA LEU A 290 7.04 -11.30 5.77
C LEU A 290 7.68 -11.49 4.40
N ALA A 291 7.94 -10.39 3.70
CA ALA A 291 8.64 -10.41 2.41
C ALA A 291 9.98 -11.16 2.50
N PHE A 292 10.73 -10.96 3.57
CA PHE A 292 12.00 -11.65 3.78
C PHE A 292 11.85 -13.15 4.03
N GLU A 293 10.80 -13.59 4.74
CA GLU A 293 10.52 -15.02 4.96
C GLU A 293 10.12 -15.73 3.67
N VAL A 294 9.34 -15.05 2.82
CA VAL A 294 8.99 -15.55 1.49
C VAL A 294 10.24 -15.65 0.61
N TRP A 295 11.12 -14.64 0.63
CA TRP A 295 12.43 -14.70 -0.03
C TRP A 295 13.25 -15.92 0.43
N GLN A 296 13.37 -16.15 1.73
CA GLN A 296 14.08 -17.31 2.28
C GLN A 296 13.46 -18.63 1.80
N SER A 297 12.14 -18.79 1.88
CA SER A 297 11.43 -19.99 1.41
C SER A 297 11.66 -20.26 -0.08
N ILE A 298 11.69 -19.22 -0.91
CA ILE A 298 11.97 -19.35 -2.36
C ILE A 298 13.42 -19.78 -2.60
N THR A 299 14.37 -19.17 -1.90
CA THR A 299 15.80 -19.45 -2.07
C THR A 299 16.23 -20.79 -1.50
N GLU A 300 15.56 -21.30 -0.46
CA GLU A 300 15.78 -22.63 0.10
C GLU A 300 15.25 -23.75 -0.80
N LYS A 301 14.10 -23.53 -1.47
CA LYS A 301 13.45 -24.52 -2.32
C LYS A 301 13.95 -24.56 -3.76
N ARG A 302 14.76 -23.58 -4.20
CA ARG A 302 15.29 -23.54 -5.56
C ARG A 302 16.41 -24.58 -5.75
N ASN A 303 16.65 -24.99 -6.99
CA ASN A 303 17.90 -25.70 -7.29
C ASN A 303 19.08 -24.73 -7.14
N PRO A 304 20.20 -25.13 -6.51
CA PRO A 304 21.35 -24.23 -6.28
C PRO A 304 21.92 -23.55 -7.54
N ARG A 305 21.68 -24.13 -8.72
CA ARG A 305 22.10 -23.58 -10.03
C ARG A 305 21.16 -22.48 -10.56
N ASP A 306 19.90 -22.47 -10.15
CA ASP A 306 18.88 -21.58 -10.70
C ASP A 306 19.02 -20.18 -10.13
N LYS A 307 19.25 -19.16 -10.96
CA LYS A 307 19.27 -17.76 -10.50
C LYS A 307 17.87 -17.16 -10.55
N ILE A 308 17.64 -16.11 -9.76
CA ILE A 308 16.34 -15.44 -9.66
C ILE A 308 16.41 -14.07 -10.32
N THR A 309 15.47 -13.78 -11.22
CA THR A 309 15.23 -12.42 -11.70
C THR A 309 14.18 -11.75 -10.83
N ILE A 310 14.43 -10.50 -10.42
CA ILE A 310 13.48 -9.72 -9.65
C ILE A 310 12.93 -8.60 -10.54
N LEU A 311 11.61 -8.44 -10.57
CA LEU A 311 10.95 -7.25 -11.12
C LEU A 311 10.41 -6.43 -9.96
N THR A 312 10.79 -5.15 -9.87
CA THR A 312 10.32 -4.25 -8.80
C THR A 312 9.51 -3.11 -9.43
N ASN A 313 8.23 -3.01 -9.09
CA ASN A 313 7.35 -1.92 -9.49
C ASN A 313 6.99 -0.95 -8.36
N GLY A 314 7.47 -1.22 -7.14
CA GLY A 314 7.25 -0.37 -5.97
C GLY A 314 8.54 0.25 -5.43
N PRO A 315 8.47 0.86 -4.24
CA PRO A 315 9.65 1.29 -3.50
C PRO A 315 10.62 0.13 -3.26
N LEU A 316 11.93 0.42 -3.28
CA LEU A 316 12.97 -0.61 -3.24
C LEU A 316 13.26 -1.17 -1.84
N THR A 317 12.37 -0.91 -0.87
CA THR A 317 12.48 -1.25 0.55
C THR A 317 12.75 -2.75 0.76
N ASN A 318 11.94 -3.60 0.12
CA ASN A 318 12.03 -5.05 0.26
C ASN A 318 13.36 -5.57 -0.28
N LEU A 319 13.72 -5.16 -1.50
CA LEU A 319 14.97 -5.55 -2.12
C LEU A 319 16.19 -5.05 -1.32
N ALA A 320 16.18 -3.81 -0.82
CA ALA A 320 17.25 -3.31 0.04
C ALA A 320 17.38 -4.14 1.32
N ASN A 321 16.26 -4.49 1.97
CA ASN A 321 16.26 -5.34 3.16
C ASN A 321 16.82 -6.74 2.86
N ILE A 322 16.50 -7.32 1.71
CA ILE A 322 17.06 -8.60 1.24
C ILE A 322 18.58 -8.48 1.08
N ILE A 323 19.06 -7.47 0.36
CA ILE A 323 20.50 -7.26 0.12
C ILE A 323 21.27 -7.04 1.44
N ILE A 324 20.67 -6.32 2.39
CA ILE A 324 21.28 -6.06 3.71
C ILE A 324 21.33 -7.34 4.55
N SER A 325 20.27 -8.14 4.53
CA SER A 325 20.08 -9.24 5.49
C SER A 325 20.60 -10.58 4.99
N ASP A 326 20.56 -10.83 3.67
CA ASP A 326 21.02 -12.06 3.04
C ASP A 326 22.33 -11.83 2.28
N LYS A 327 23.44 -12.25 2.88
CA LYS A 327 24.80 -12.12 2.32
C LYS A 327 24.98 -12.86 0.99
N ASN A 328 24.13 -13.86 0.69
CA ASN A 328 24.19 -14.61 -0.56
C ASN A 328 23.28 -14.01 -1.64
N ALA A 329 22.45 -13.00 -1.33
CA ALA A 329 21.45 -12.45 -2.24
C ALA A 329 22.05 -12.05 -3.59
N SER A 330 23.15 -11.30 -3.61
CA SER A 330 23.82 -10.88 -4.86
C SER A 330 24.35 -12.05 -5.70
N SER A 331 24.63 -13.20 -5.07
CA SER A 331 25.02 -14.41 -5.80
C SER A 331 23.80 -15.17 -6.33
N ILE A 332 22.62 -15.01 -5.73
CA ILE A 332 21.39 -15.73 -6.10
C ILE A 332 20.62 -14.95 -7.17
N ILE A 333 20.62 -13.63 -7.07
CA ILE A 333 19.92 -12.72 -7.99
C ILE A 333 20.70 -12.63 -9.30
N GLU A 334 20.07 -13.01 -10.41
CA GLU A 334 20.64 -12.88 -11.75
C GLU A 334 20.65 -11.42 -12.19
N ARG A 335 19.48 -10.78 -12.07
CA ARG A 335 19.20 -9.43 -12.55
C ARG A 335 17.99 -8.85 -11.84
N VAL A 336 17.97 -7.53 -11.69
CA VAL A 336 16.82 -6.77 -11.20
C VAL A 336 16.34 -5.82 -12.29
N TYR A 337 15.05 -5.87 -12.59
CA TYR A 337 14.36 -4.86 -13.38
C TYR A 337 13.67 -3.88 -12.43
N ILE A 338 14.14 -2.63 -12.42
CA ILE A 338 13.58 -1.57 -11.59
C ILE A 338 12.67 -0.70 -12.44
N VAL A 339 11.37 -0.77 -12.23
CA VAL A 339 10.40 0.12 -12.87
C VAL A 339 10.21 1.34 -11.99
N GLY A 340 10.91 2.40 -12.36
CA GLY A 340 10.94 3.62 -11.58
C GLY A 340 12.15 4.47 -11.92
N GLY A 341 12.23 5.61 -11.26
CA GLY A 341 13.35 6.53 -11.38
C GLY A 341 13.23 7.51 -12.53
N HIS A 342 13.78 8.71 -12.31
CA HIS A 342 13.87 9.76 -13.31
C HIS A 342 15.30 10.32 -13.31
N ILE A 343 15.98 10.19 -14.45
CA ILE A 343 17.37 10.62 -14.60
C ILE A 343 17.38 12.10 -14.99
N ILE A 344 18.04 12.92 -14.18
CA ILE A 344 18.26 14.33 -14.50
C ILE A 344 19.36 14.43 -15.56
N ASP A 345 18.95 14.67 -16.80
CA ASP A 345 19.83 14.71 -17.98
C ASP A 345 19.93 16.09 -18.65
N GLY A 346 19.36 17.13 -18.00
CA GLY A 346 19.39 18.51 -18.49
C GLY A 346 18.30 18.85 -19.51
N ASN A 347 17.49 17.89 -19.97
CA ASN A 347 16.41 18.13 -20.93
C ASN A 347 15.17 18.81 -20.32
N GLY A 348 15.19 19.10 -19.02
CA GLY A 348 14.13 19.82 -18.33
C GLY A 348 12.87 18.98 -18.03
N GLU A 349 12.86 17.69 -18.37
CA GLU A 349 11.79 16.79 -18.00
C GLU A 349 11.67 16.68 -16.47
N LYS A 350 10.44 16.77 -15.99
CA LYS A 350 10.12 16.66 -14.55
C LYS A 350 9.89 15.21 -14.17
N GLY A 351 10.06 14.91 -12.89
CA GLY A 351 9.64 13.66 -12.26
C GLY A 351 8.11 13.54 -12.17
N ASN A 352 7.63 12.56 -11.40
CA ASN A 352 6.19 12.33 -11.21
C ASN A 352 5.69 12.59 -9.77
N VAL A 353 6.55 12.97 -8.81
CA VAL A 353 6.15 13.30 -7.42
C VAL A 353 5.38 14.63 -7.37
N PHE A 354 4.11 14.61 -7.74
CA PHE A 354 3.30 15.82 -7.94
C PHE A 354 2.78 16.46 -6.64
N THR A 355 2.79 15.72 -5.53
CA THR A 355 2.30 16.16 -4.21
C THR A 355 3.35 16.86 -3.37
N VAL A 356 4.62 16.83 -3.78
CA VAL A 356 5.74 17.52 -3.13
C VAL A 356 6.34 18.51 -4.13
N PRO A 357 5.76 19.72 -4.30
CA PRO A 357 6.14 20.63 -5.38
C PRO A 357 7.60 21.10 -5.36
N SER A 358 8.26 21.03 -4.20
CA SER A 358 9.69 21.31 -4.05
C SER A 358 10.55 20.26 -4.77
N ASN A 359 10.08 19.01 -4.88
CA ASN A 359 10.78 17.92 -5.54
C ASN A 359 10.33 17.76 -6.99
N LYS A 360 11.01 18.47 -7.89
CA LYS A 360 10.64 18.55 -9.31
C LYS A 360 11.06 17.35 -10.14
N TYR A 361 12.02 16.56 -9.66
CA TYR A 361 12.73 15.59 -10.49
C TYR A 361 12.71 14.16 -9.97
N ALA A 362 12.19 13.91 -8.76
CA ALA A 362 12.10 12.54 -8.28
C ALA A 362 10.94 11.77 -8.94
N GLU A 363 11.10 10.46 -8.99
CA GLU A 363 10.05 9.52 -9.34
C GLU A 363 9.53 8.86 -8.04
N PHE A 364 8.22 8.60 -7.93
CA PHE A 364 7.55 8.15 -6.72
C PHE A 364 8.20 6.92 -6.09
N ASN A 365 8.50 5.86 -6.84
CA ASN A 365 9.04 4.63 -6.24
C ASN A 365 10.40 4.89 -5.54
N LEU A 366 11.25 5.72 -6.14
CA LEU A 366 12.53 6.10 -5.53
C LEU A 366 12.35 7.15 -4.42
N PHE A 367 11.37 8.04 -4.53
CA PHE A 367 11.05 9.02 -3.50
C PHE A 367 10.47 8.39 -2.24
N LEU A 368 9.70 7.31 -2.38
CA LEU A 368 9.02 6.63 -1.28
C LEU A 368 9.99 5.88 -0.36
N ASP A 369 11.15 5.47 -0.89
CA ASP A 369 12.29 5.02 -0.09
C ASP A 369 13.64 5.37 -0.75
N PRO A 370 14.12 6.61 -0.57
CA PRO A 370 15.35 7.09 -1.20
C PRO A 370 16.59 6.34 -0.73
N LEU A 371 16.61 5.95 0.55
CA LEU A 371 17.74 5.25 1.14
C LEU A 371 17.83 3.81 0.61
N ALA A 372 16.71 3.11 0.53
CA ALA A 372 16.66 1.79 -0.12
C ALA A 372 17.05 1.89 -1.60
N ALA A 373 16.52 2.88 -2.32
CA ALA A 373 16.86 3.09 -3.73
C ALA A 373 18.35 3.34 -3.94
N LYS A 374 18.98 4.18 -3.11
CA LYS A 374 20.42 4.43 -3.14
C LYS A 374 21.21 3.13 -2.90
N LYS A 375 20.85 2.37 -1.87
CA LYS A 375 21.52 1.10 -1.54
C LYS A 375 21.41 0.06 -2.65
N VAL A 376 20.22 -0.08 -3.27
CA VAL A 376 20.02 -1.04 -4.37
C VAL A 376 20.82 -0.61 -5.60
N ILE A 377 20.70 0.66 -6.02
CA ILE A 377 21.41 1.16 -7.22
C ILE A 377 22.93 1.10 -7.05
N GLU A 378 23.45 1.35 -5.85
CA GLU A 378 24.90 1.26 -5.56
C GLU A 378 25.38 -0.18 -5.26
N SER A 379 24.51 -1.18 -5.32
CA SER A 379 24.87 -2.59 -5.09
C SER A 379 25.61 -3.22 -6.28
N ASP A 380 26.13 -4.43 -6.07
CA ASP A 380 26.83 -5.20 -7.11
C ASP A 380 25.93 -6.06 -8.00
N ILE A 381 24.62 -5.93 -7.85
CA ILE A 381 23.64 -6.67 -8.64
C ILE A 381 23.55 -6.08 -10.06
N ASP A 382 23.31 -6.94 -11.06
CA ASP A 382 23.00 -6.47 -12.42
C ASP A 382 21.61 -5.84 -12.45
N ILE A 383 21.55 -4.55 -12.77
CA ILE A 383 20.33 -3.75 -12.72
C ILE A 383 20.00 -3.22 -14.12
N THR A 384 18.75 -3.43 -14.52
CA THR A 384 18.12 -2.74 -15.65
C THR A 384 17.06 -1.78 -15.11
N LEU A 385 17.31 -0.48 -15.25
CA LEU A 385 16.35 0.56 -14.92
C LEU A 385 15.39 0.75 -16.11
N VAL A 386 14.09 0.76 -15.81
CA VAL A 386 12.99 1.14 -16.72
C VAL A 386 12.53 2.54 -16.28
N PRO A 387 13.21 3.61 -16.74
CA PRO A 387 13.00 4.95 -16.21
C PRO A 387 11.66 5.54 -16.65
N LEU A 388 11.22 6.57 -15.93
CA LEU A 388 9.98 7.31 -16.19
C LEU A 388 9.87 7.79 -17.65
N ALA A 389 10.98 8.20 -18.27
CA ALA A 389 11.00 8.59 -19.68
C ALA A 389 10.60 7.45 -20.63
N ALA A 390 10.99 6.21 -20.33
CA ALA A 390 10.60 5.03 -21.11
C ALA A 390 9.12 4.67 -20.83
N GLN A 391 8.71 4.71 -19.56
CA GLN A 391 7.33 4.46 -19.14
C GLN A 391 6.34 5.41 -19.85
N ARG A 392 6.65 6.70 -19.92
CA ARG A 392 5.83 7.73 -20.60
C ARG A 392 5.53 7.42 -22.07
N LYS A 393 6.40 6.67 -22.76
CA LYS A 393 6.19 6.27 -24.17
C LYS A 393 5.00 5.30 -24.33
N VAL A 394 4.59 4.63 -23.25
CA VAL A 394 3.51 3.62 -23.27
C VAL A 394 2.31 3.93 -22.35
N SER A 395 2.27 5.07 -21.68
CA SER A 395 1.19 5.46 -20.78
C SER A 395 -0.08 6.00 -21.48
N SER A 396 -0.74 5.19 -22.32
CA SER A 396 -1.98 5.60 -23.02
C SER A 396 -3.17 4.70 -22.71
N PHE A 397 -4.10 5.20 -21.87
CA PHE A 397 -5.36 4.50 -21.56
C PHE A 397 -6.14 4.12 -22.83
N ARG A 398 -6.27 5.06 -23.77
CA ARG A 398 -7.08 4.84 -24.99
C ARG A 398 -6.52 3.70 -25.84
N LYS A 399 -5.20 3.62 -26.03
CA LYS A 399 -4.57 2.55 -26.80
C LYS A 399 -4.76 1.19 -26.13
N PHE A 400 -4.58 1.09 -24.81
CA PHE A 400 -4.85 -0.15 -24.07
C PHE A 400 -6.32 -0.58 -24.19
N ILE A 401 -7.26 0.34 -23.95
CA ILE A 401 -8.69 0.02 -24.00
C ILE A 401 -9.10 -0.42 -25.41
N GLN A 402 -8.68 0.31 -26.44
CA GLN A 402 -9.00 -0.01 -27.83
C GLN A 402 -8.46 -1.39 -28.24
N THR A 403 -7.19 -1.69 -27.93
CA THR A 403 -6.59 -2.98 -28.29
C THR A 403 -7.24 -4.14 -27.53
N LEU A 404 -7.54 -3.97 -26.25
CA LEU A 404 -8.28 -4.97 -25.47
C LEU A 404 -9.71 -5.18 -26.00
N GLU A 405 -10.41 -4.12 -26.42
CA GLU A 405 -11.76 -4.19 -27.00
C GLU A 405 -11.82 -4.97 -28.31
N LEU A 406 -10.79 -4.84 -29.14
CA LEU A 406 -10.67 -5.54 -30.41
C LEU A 406 -10.25 -7.01 -30.26
N SER A 407 -9.76 -7.41 -29.09
CA SER A 407 -9.22 -8.74 -28.85
C SER A 407 -10.25 -9.68 -28.18
N PRO A 408 -10.15 -11.01 -28.37
CA PRO A 408 -11.02 -11.98 -27.70
C PRO A 408 -11.03 -11.81 -26.18
N LYS A 409 -12.17 -12.06 -25.55
CA LYS A 409 -12.34 -11.85 -24.11
C LYS A 409 -12.04 -13.10 -23.30
N THR A 410 -11.19 -12.92 -22.31
CA THR A 410 -11.05 -13.74 -21.10
C THR A 410 -11.59 -12.96 -19.88
N PRO A 411 -11.89 -13.62 -18.75
CA PRO A 411 -12.32 -12.93 -17.53
C PRO A 411 -11.33 -11.85 -17.09
N GLU A 412 -10.05 -12.18 -17.04
CA GLU A 412 -8.98 -11.27 -16.61
C GLU A 412 -8.72 -10.13 -17.61
N SER A 413 -8.88 -10.36 -18.92
CA SER A 413 -8.87 -9.26 -19.92
C SER A 413 -10.05 -8.30 -19.76
N SER A 414 -11.20 -8.84 -19.32
CA SER A 414 -12.41 -8.05 -19.08
C SER A 414 -12.28 -7.24 -17.80
N PHE A 415 -11.70 -7.83 -16.74
CA PHE A 415 -11.32 -7.13 -15.53
C PHE A 415 -10.34 -5.99 -15.82
N ALA A 416 -9.24 -6.26 -16.54
CA ALA A 416 -8.25 -5.26 -16.93
C ALA A 416 -8.87 -4.12 -17.75
N SER A 417 -9.70 -4.44 -18.74
CA SER A 417 -10.41 -3.44 -19.54
C SER A 417 -11.35 -2.59 -18.68
N SER A 418 -12.02 -3.19 -17.70
CA SER A 418 -12.96 -2.49 -16.81
C SER A 418 -12.24 -1.55 -15.85
N LEU A 419 -11.11 -1.98 -15.29
CA LEU A 419 -10.24 -1.15 -14.45
C LEU A 419 -9.72 0.07 -15.22
N LEU A 420 -9.15 -0.17 -16.41
CA LEU A 420 -8.63 0.90 -17.26
C LEU A 420 -9.71 1.91 -17.68
N LYS A 421 -10.92 1.44 -18.03
CA LYS A 421 -12.06 2.32 -18.36
C LYS A 421 -12.50 3.14 -17.16
N LEU A 422 -12.58 2.53 -15.98
CA LEU A 422 -12.96 3.20 -14.75
C LEU A 422 -11.98 4.31 -14.40
N MET A 423 -10.69 4.01 -14.41
CA MET A 423 -9.60 4.97 -14.19
C MET A 423 -9.63 6.11 -15.23
N LEU A 424 -9.79 5.79 -16.51
CA LEU A 424 -9.91 6.81 -17.56
C LEU A 424 -11.12 7.73 -17.34
N ASN A 425 -12.27 7.16 -16.97
CA ASN A 425 -13.48 7.93 -16.69
C ASN A 425 -13.30 8.84 -15.46
N LEU A 426 -12.63 8.38 -14.40
CA LEU A 426 -12.29 9.21 -13.23
C LEU A 426 -11.37 10.37 -13.62
N LYS A 427 -10.30 10.08 -14.36
CA LYS A 427 -9.36 11.08 -14.91
C LYS A 427 -10.07 12.15 -15.75
N GLN A 428 -11.03 11.75 -16.59
CA GLN A 428 -11.77 12.67 -17.46
C GLN A 428 -12.75 13.56 -16.69
N LYS A 429 -13.37 13.04 -15.63
CA LYS A 429 -14.38 13.77 -14.85
C LYS A 429 -13.80 14.63 -13.73
N HIS A 430 -12.64 14.26 -13.21
CA HIS A 430 -12.10 14.87 -11.99
C HIS A 430 -10.61 15.17 -12.14
N LYS A 431 -10.25 16.46 -12.04
CA LYS A 431 -8.86 16.95 -12.12
C LYS A 431 -7.93 16.30 -11.08
N ALA A 432 -8.46 15.91 -9.93
CA ALA A 432 -7.71 15.24 -8.87
C ALA A 432 -7.12 13.88 -9.29
N TYR A 433 -7.67 13.25 -10.34
CA TYR A 433 -7.20 11.99 -10.90
C TYR A 433 -6.29 12.18 -12.14
N SER A 434 -5.75 13.38 -12.34
CA SER A 434 -4.95 13.68 -13.53
C SER A 434 -3.65 12.88 -13.62
N HIS A 435 -3.10 12.41 -12.50
CA HIS A 435 -1.85 11.65 -12.43
C HIS A 435 -1.97 10.18 -12.81
N MET A 436 -3.17 9.62 -13.01
CA MET A 436 -3.39 8.17 -13.18
C MET A 436 -2.63 7.50 -14.34
N ASP A 437 -2.03 8.27 -15.26
CA ASP A 437 -1.20 7.71 -16.34
C ASP A 437 0.09 7.06 -15.80
N ILE A 438 0.52 7.41 -14.58
CA ILE A 438 1.71 6.83 -13.95
C ILE A 438 1.60 5.30 -13.82
N PHE A 439 0.41 4.81 -13.43
CA PHE A 439 0.15 3.37 -13.24
C PHE A 439 0.20 2.57 -14.54
N LEU A 440 0.07 3.21 -15.70
CA LEU A 440 0.20 2.51 -16.99
C LEU A 440 1.67 2.21 -17.34
N GLY A 441 2.59 3.02 -16.80
CA GLY A 441 4.02 2.86 -17.02
C GLY A 441 4.59 1.60 -16.34
N GLU A 442 4.01 1.22 -15.21
CA GLU A 442 4.38 0.07 -14.38
C GLU A 442 4.26 -1.27 -15.10
N LEU A 443 3.40 -1.32 -16.13
CA LEU A 443 3.22 -2.50 -16.99
C LEU A 443 4.46 -2.83 -17.81
N LEU A 444 5.29 -1.83 -18.13
CA LEU A 444 6.39 -1.98 -19.08
C LEU A 444 7.42 -3.01 -18.60
N GLY A 445 7.70 -3.08 -17.30
CA GLY A 445 8.63 -4.07 -16.76
C GLY A 445 8.16 -5.50 -16.98
N ALA A 446 6.89 -5.79 -16.69
CA ALA A 446 6.32 -7.12 -16.91
C ALA A 446 6.29 -7.49 -18.40
N VAL A 447 5.90 -6.55 -19.28
CA VAL A 447 5.91 -6.78 -20.73
C VAL A 447 7.32 -7.02 -21.25
N LEU A 448 8.32 -6.25 -20.82
CA LEU A 448 9.71 -6.49 -21.20
C LEU A 448 10.21 -7.85 -20.73
N LEU A 449 9.80 -8.29 -19.54
CA LEU A 449 10.24 -9.56 -18.98
C LEU A 449 9.73 -10.76 -19.81
N VAL A 450 8.49 -10.69 -20.31
CA VAL A 450 7.84 -11.73 -21.13
C VAL A 450 8.21 -11.62 -22.61
N GLU A 451 8.19 -10.41 -23.17
CA GLU A 451 8.27 -10.13 -24.61
C GLU A 451 9.63 -9.58 -25.04
N ASN A 452 10.68 -9.75 -24.22
CA ASN A 452 12.01 -9.15 -24.42
C ASN A 452 12.50 -9.28 -25.88
N SER A 453 12.42 -10.47 -26.45
CA SER A 453 12.88 -10.75 -27.81
C SER A 453 12.04 -10.04 -28.89
N ASN A 454 10.76 -9.79 -28.60
CA ASN A 454 9.81 -9.21 -29.54
C ASN A 454 9.80 -7.67 -29.51
N LEU A 455 10.15 -7.06 -28.37
CA LEU A 455 10.24 -5.60 -28.23
C LEU A 455 11.62 -5.03 -28.61
N THR A 456 12.62 -5.90 -28.79
CA THR A 456 14.01 -5.53 -29.13
C THR A 456 14.56 -4.38 -28.28
N PRO A 457 14.45 -4.45 -26.94
CA PRO A 457 14.83 -3.35 -26.08
C PRO A 457 16.32 -3.10 -26.19
N ARG A 458 16.68 -1.82 -26.23
CA ARG A 458 18.07 -1.37 -26.15
C ARG A 458 18.26 -0.69 -24.80
N THR A 459 19.48 -0.86 -24.29
CA THR A 459 19.87 -0.28 -23.02
C THR A 459 21.18 0.46 -23.19
N GLN A 460 21.32 1.54 -22.43
CA GLN A 460 22.54 2.32 -22.35
C GLN A 460 23.09 2.26 -20.92
N LEU A 461 24.35 1.89 -20.77
CA LEU A 461 25.03 1.99 -19.48
C LEU A 461 25.24 3.46 -19.11
N LYS A 462 24.77 3.87 -17.94
CA LYS A 462 25.00 5.21 -17.38
C LYS A 462 25.50 5.13 -15.94
N PRO A 463 26.48 5.97 -15.54
CA PRO A 463 26.93 6.06 -14.16
C PRO A 463 25.92 6.90 -13.37
N ILE A 464 25.07 6.24 -12.58
CA ILE A 464 24.00 6.92 -11.84
C ILE A 464 24.18 6.80 -10.32
N SER A 465 23.46 7.65 -9.61
CA SER A 465 23.36 7.67 -8.14
C SER A 465 22.01 8.24 -7.73
N VAL A 466 21.50 7.80 -6.58
CA VAL A 466 20.28 8.36 -5.98
C VAL A 466 20.65 9.36 -4.89
N VAL A 467 19.93 10.48 -4.82
CA VAL A 467 20.00 11.44 -3.72
C VAL A 467 19.12 10.94 -2.57
N ALA A 468 19.69 10.85 -1.37
CA ALA A 468 19.03 10.35 -0.17
C ALA A 468 19.67 11.01 1.07
N ASP A 469 19.49 12.32 1.17
CA ASP A 469 20.16 13.20 2.13
C ASP A 469 19.18 13.69 3.23
N ASP A 470 18.04 12.99 3.35
CA ASP A 470 16.93 13.30 4.26
C ASP A 470 16.25 14.66 3.96
N GLU A 471 16.33 15.12 2.72
CA GLU A 471 15.75 16.37 2.23
C GLU A 471 14.66 16.08 1.20
N THR A 472 13.38 16.26 1.56
CA THR A 472 12.26 15.86 0.69
C THR A 472 12.23 16.60 -0.64
N SER A 473 12.86 17.78 -0.73
CA SER A 473 12.95 18.54 -1.97
C SER A 473 13.88 17.91 -3.02
N THR A 474 14.80 17.02 -2.62
CA THR A 474 15.79 16.39 -3.52
C THR A 474 15.84 14.88 -3.45
N ASP A 475 15.35 14.28 -2.37
CA ASP A 475 15.37 12.84 -2.16
C ASP A 475 14.69 12.06 -3.30
N GLY A 476 15.25 10.91 -3.65
CA GLY A 476 14.74 10.02 -4.71
C GLY A 476 15.10 10.46 -6.13
N GLN A 477 15.79 11.60 -6.30
CA GLN A 477 16.30 12.04 -7.61
C GLN A 477 17.47 11.17 -8.07
N ILE A 478 17.49 10.79 -9.35
CA ILE A 478 18.65 10.15 -9.96
C ILE A 478 19.51 11.20 -10.66
N VAL A 479 20.79 11.25 -10.26
CA VAL A 479 21.81 12.11 -10.86
C VAL A 479 22.88 11.27 -11.56
N THR A 480 23.49 11.82 -12.61
CA THR A 480 24.64 11.21 -13.28
C THR A 480 25.93 11.63 -12.58
N LYS A 481 26.86 10.70 -12.37
CA LYS A 481 28.19 10.97 -11.77
C LYS A 481 29.29 10.74 -12.81
N ASN A 482 30.13 11.74 -13.07
CA ASN A 482 31.13 11.69 -14.16
C ASN A 482 32.27 10.66 -13.96
N ALA A 483 32.59 10.23 -12.73
CA ALA A 483 33.72 9.31 -12.48
C ALA A 483 33.50 8.23 -11.39
N HIS A 484 32.40 8.28 -10.62
CA HIS A 484 32.20 7.43 -9.42
C HIS A 484 30.79 6.83 -9.27
N GLY A 485 29.94 6.90 -10.31
CA GLY A 485 28.60 6.28 -10.27
C GLY A 485 28.65 4.80 -10.62
N LYS A 486 27.75 4.00 -10.06
CA LYS A 486 27.54 2.62 -10.52
C LYS A 486 27.02 2.67 -11.96
N LEU A 487 27.62 1.88 -12.83
CA LEU A 487 27.11 1.69 -14.18
C LEU A 487 25.85 0.82 -14.12
N VAL A 488 24.72 1.37 -14.54
CA VAL A 488 23.42 0.70 -14.58
C VAL A 488 22.89 0.69 -16.01
N ASN A 489 22.27 -0.41 -16.43
CA ASN A 489 21.63 -0.50 -17.75
C ASN A 489 20.34 0.31 -17.74
N ILE A 490 20.26 1.36 -18.55
CA ILE A 490 19.06 2.21 -18.65
C ILE A 490 18.32 1.86 -19.93
N LEU A 491 17.06 1.44 -19.82
CA LEU A 491 16.21 1.23 -20.99
C LEU A 491 16.03 2.55 -21.76
N ASP A 492 16.50 2.58 -23.00
CA ASP A 492 16.48 3.78 -23.85
C ASP A 492 15.37 3.71 -24.93
N HIS A 493 15.22 2.55 -25.53
CA HIS A 493 14.41 2.30 -26.71
C HIS A 493 13.81 0.90 -26.68
N PHE A 494 12.61 0.78 -27.20
CA PHE A 494 11.87 -0.46 -27.44
C PHE A 494 10.76 -0.15 -28.45
N ASP A 495 10.18 -1.18 -29.06
CA ASP A 495 9.04 -1.03 -29.96
C ASP A 495 7.76 -0.68 -29.19
N SER A 496 7.50 0.64 -29.04
CA SER A 496 6.30 1.15 -28.40
C SER A 496 5.03 1.00 -29.26
N GLU A 497 5.15 0.72 -30.55
CA GLU A 497 4.00 0.56 -31.44
C GLU A 497 3.33 -0.80 -31.23
N SER A 498 4.12 -1.88 -31.23
CA SER A 498 3.58 -3.23 -31.01
C SER A 498 3.22 -3.52 -29.55
N TYR A 499 3.73 -2.73 -28.60
CA TYR A 499 3.53 -2.89 -27.16
C TYR A 499 2.08 -3.17 -26.74
N TYR A 500 1.12 -2.35 -27.17
CA TYR A 500 -0.29 -2.48 -26.78
C TYR A 500 -0.93 -3.75 -27.34
N THR A 501 -0.60 -4.08 -28.59
CA THR A 501 -1.07 -5.31 -29.24
C THR A 501 -0.50 -6.55 -28.57
N ARG A 502 0.77 -6.52 -28.16
CA ARG A 502 1.40 -7.61 -27.38
C ARG A 502 0.69 -7.80 -26.04
N PHE A 503 0.43 -6.72 -25.33
CA PHE A 503 -0.32 -6.74 -24.08
C PHE A 503 -1.70 -7.40 -24.27
N ALA A 504 -2.49 -6.90 -25.22
CA ALA A 504 -3.83 -7.42 -25.48
C ALA A 504 -3.82 -8.88 -25.94
N ASN A 505 -2.90 -9.26 -26.84
CA ASN A 505 -2.79 -10.63 -27.34
C ASN A 505 -2.52 -11.64 -26.22
N LEU A 506 -1.63 -11.30 -25.26
CA LEU A 506 -1.35 -12.20 -24.15
C LEU A 506 -2.56 -12.35 -23.21
N LEU A 507 -3.23 -11.23 -22.87
CA LEU A 507 -4.42 -11.26 -22.01
C LEU A 507 -5.58 -12.02 -22.65
N SER A 508 -5.71 -11.97 -23.97
CA SER A 508 -6.75 -12.69 -24.73
C SER A 508 -6.45 -14.17 -24.94
N ASN A 509 -5.25 -14.65 -24.64
CA ASN A 509 -4.86 -16.05 -24.80
C ASN A 509 -5.58 -16.93 -23.76
N LYS A 510 -6.27 -17.99 -24.20
CA LYS A 510 -7.04 -18.87 -23.31
C LYS A 510 -6.23 -20.00 -22.64
N LYS A 511 -4.95 -20.21 -23.02
CA LYS A 511 -4.14 -21.31 -22.48
C LYS A 511 -3.95 -21.25 -20.96
N GLN A 512 -3.74 -20.04 -20.44
CA GLN A 512 -3.62 -19.76 -19.01
C GLN A 512 -4.64 -18.68 -18.66
N SER A 513 -5.93 -19.02 -18.61
CA SER A 513 -7.00 -18.08 -18.28
C SER A 513 -7.51 -18.34 -16.86
N ALA A 514 -8.33 -17.44 -16.33
CA ALA A 514 -8.91 -17.60 -15.00
C ALA A 514 -9.64 -18.95 -14.84
N VAL A 515 -9.38 -19.64 -13.73
CA VAL A 515 -10.12 -20.85 -13.32
C VAL A 515 -11.49 -20.50 -12.74
N ILE A 516 -11.60 -19.27 -12.20
CA ILE A 516 -12.83 -18.68 -11.71
C ILE A 516 -12.83 -17.19 -12.04
N GLY A 517 -13.69 -16.76 -12.97
CA GLY A 517 -13.55 -15.45 -13.62
C GLY A 517 -14.11 -14.26 -12.85
N SER A 518 -14.94 -14.48 -11.82
CA SER A 518 -15.58 -13.40 -11.06
C SER A 518 -16.22 -13.87 -9.76
N PHE A 519 -16.54 -12.92 -8.89
CA PHE A 519 -17.34 -13.18 -7.69
C PHE A 519 -18.76 -13.69 -8.01
N ASP A 520 -19.38 -13.19 -9.08
CA ASP A 520 -20.72 -13.65 -9.49
C ASP A 520 -20.72 -15.09 -10.02
N GLU A 521 -19.64 -15.50 -10.68
CA GLU A 521 -19.40 -16.90 -11.01
C GLU A 521 -19.22 -17.74 -9.74
N GLN A 522 -18.38 -17.29 -8.81
CA GLN A 522 -18.13 -17.98 -7.55
C GLN A 522 -19.38 -18.16 -6.69
N LYS A 523 -20.23 -17.13 -6.58
CA LYS A 523 -21.51 -17.23 -5.88
C LYS A 523 -22.42 -18.28 -6.51
N ARG A 524 -22.49 -18.36 -7.84
CA ARG A 524 -23.30 -19.38 -8.53
C ARG A 524 -22.79 -20.79 -8.24
N MET A 525 -21.47 -20.97 -8.14
CA MET A 525 -20.87 -22.24 -7.70
C MET A 525 -21.28 -22.57 -6.27
N TRP A 526 -21.18 -21.64 -5.32
CA TRP A 526 -21.55 -21.92 -3.94
C TRP A 526 -23.06 -22.06 -3.68
N SER A 527 -23.91 -21.57 -4.59
CA SER A 527 -25.36 -21.73 -4.52
C SER A 527 -25.88 -22.99 -5.22
N SER A 528 -25.07 -23.72 -5.99
CA SER A 528 -25.51 -24.90 -6.75
C SER A 528 -24.60 -26.10 -6.54
N ASN A 529 -25.17 -27.31 -6.52
CA ASN A 529 -24.40 -28.57 -6.45
C ASN A 529 -23.73 -28.91 -7.81
N THR A 530 -23.28 -27.91 -8.56
CA THR A 530 -22.57 -28.18 -9.81
C THR A 530 -21.19 -28.73 -9.47
N PRO A 531 -20.81 -29.93 -9.98
CA PRO A 531 -19.49 -30.46 -9.70
C PRO A 531 -18.44 -29.47 -10.18
N ASP A 532 -17.46 -29.17 -9.31
CA ASP A 532 -16.27 -28.43 -9.69
C ASP A 532 -15.75 -29.06 -10.97
N LYS A 533 -15.66 -28.25 -12.03
CA LYS A 533 -14.78 -28.57 -13.15
C LYS A 533 -13.38 -28.52 -12.56
N SER A 534 -12.94 -29.63 -11.98
CA SER A 534 -11.54 -29.87 -11.67
C SER A 534 -10.81 -29.76 -12.99
N PHE A 535 -10.29 -28.57 -13.26
CA PHE A 535 -9.36 -28.31 -14.33
C PHE A 535 -8.08 -29.04 -13.93
N PHE A 536 -7.99 -30.33 -14.27
CA PHE A 536 -6.72 -30.95 -14.58
C PHE A 536 -6.30 -30.36 -15.92
N LEU A 537 -5.56 -29.27 -15.89
CA LEU A 537 -4.70 -28.85 -17.00
C LEU A 537 -3.27 -28.96 -16.50
#